data_AF-A0A7X5FEH6-F1
#
_entry.id   AF-A0A7X5FEH6-F1
#
_cell.length_a   1.000
_cell.length_b   1.000
_cell.length_c   1.000
_cell.angle_alpha   90.00
_cell.angle_beta   90.00
_cell.angle_gamma   90.00
#
_symmetry.space_group_name_H-M   'P 1'
#
loop_
_entity.id
_entity.type
_entity.pdbx_description
1 polymer ?
#
loop_
_entity_poly.entity_id
_entity_poly.type
_entity_poly.pdbx_seq_one_letter_code
_entity_poly.pdbx_strand_id
1 'polypeptide(L)'
;MKQPKKYFIKSRLMLLLLVCFLPFVTKAGGENVWSYNTNTGLTAYGPYKSIAVTDDGVFGVVLRNGSFIPTNDPAGIEVHKRSLNNDSGWSKFLPANLNLARPSPVITADNTGVYVAVKKFYYYDVFTPINSVINITKLSPVDGSIIAVREYTGLRQSPVYAVEVDASGLYVITNNYSTANLNDFGMQQGGCYRRYVTGGNWLVQKWDKSLISPFPVWEYTSQQSEGNLGDFYINSIGMNSDNLFVGGSKMNLGCTTATIQSRLESIDKTTGVRNWLQIHPVGTGLVGAIAVDNISLFTETHDPSIFPRNSKLEKRRLTDGSVLWSLPYGKYITALMLDSNASLDVASGPSGWEDIKINIEKVSTVDGSRIGNTTINTGISSADLTNLVDNDSVSADTVKLASDGTIYVGGFGGEGAFMAYGSAYTSLKKFNAFGLINMPPTNPIVTGPISGTINTVYTFSAISTDLDSGDTVRYGFDWN
;
A
#
# COMPACT_ATOMS: atom_id res chain seq x y z
N MET A 1 -58.29 46.01 -38.95
CA MET A 1 -58.63 44.60 -39.26
C MET A 1 -57.50 43.72 -38.79
N LYS A 2 -57.80 42.72 -37.96
CA LYS A 2 -56.84 41.93 -37.17
C LYS A 2 -55.95 41.08 -38.09
N GLN A 3 -54.64 41.17 -37.90
CA GLN A 3 -53.66 40.31 -38.57
C GLN A 3 -53.77 38.86 -38.07
N PRO A 4 -53.62 37.84 -38.96
CA PRO A 4 -53.66 36.45 -38.56
C PRO A 4 -52.32 36.03 -37.91
N LYS A 5 -52.43 35.44 -36.72
CA LYS A 5 -51.34 34.80 -35.98
C LYS A 5 -50.80 33.60 -36.78
N LYS A 6 -49.53 33.63 -37.16
CA LYS A 6 -48.79 32.45 -37.63
C LYS A 6 -48.42 31.59 -36.43
N TYR A 7 -49.01 30.40 -36.34
CA TYR A 7 -48.57 29.33 -35.44
C TYR A 7 -47.44 28.56 -36.12
N PHE A 8 -46.25 28.59 -35.53
CA PHE A 8 -45.14 27.70 -35.87
C PHE A 8 -45.33 26.39 -35.11
N ILE A 9 -45.63 25.30 -35.84
CA ILE A 9 -45.57 23.93 -35.31
C ILE A 9 -44.11 23.50 -35.35
N LYS A 10 -43.47 23.39 -34.17
CA LYS A 10 -42.18 22.71 -33.99
C LYS A 10 -42.45 21.20 -33.97
N SER A 11 -42.35 20.52 -35.10
CA SER A 11 -42.21 19.06 -35.15
C SER A 11 -40.76 18.71 -34.81
N ARG A 12 -40.52 18.21 -33.60
CA ARG A 12 -39.24 17.58 -33.24
C ARG A 12 -39.20 16.20 -33.89
N LEU A 13 -38.42 16.09 -34.97
CA LEU A 13 -37.93 14.81 -35.47
C LEU A 13 -36.88 14.32 -34.46
N MET A 14 -37.22 13.27 -33.72
CA MET A 14 -36.38 12.63 -32.73
C MET A 14 -35.43 11.68 -33.45
N LEU A 15 -34.23 12.17 -33.78
CA LEU A 15 -33.12 11.32 -34.20
C LEU A 15 -32.56 10.64 -32.94
N LEU A 16 -32.83 9.34 -32.81
CA LEU A 16 -32.29 8.47 -31.79
C LEU A 16 -30.79 8.26 -32.07
N LEU A 17 -29.94 9.15 -31.55
CA LEU A 17 -28.51 8.91 -31.47
C LEU A 17 -28.28 8.01 -30.25
N LEU A 18 -27.97 6.74 -30.49
CA LEU A 18 -27.47 5.82 -29.48
C LEU A 18 -26.07 6.29 -29.08
N VAL A 19 -26.00 7.19 -28.10
CA VAL A 19 -24.73 7.56 -27.47
C VAL A 19 -24.44 6.49 -26.42
N CYS A 20 -23.48 5.62 -26.71
CA CYS A 20 -22.82 4.84 -25.69
C CYS A 20 -22.24 5.80 -24.65
N PHE A 21 -22.63 5.64 -23.39
CA PHE A 21 -22.03 6.36 -22.27
C PHE A 21 -20.54 6.01 -22.19
N LEU A 22 -19.68 6.92 -22.64
CA LEU A 22 -18.29 7.02 -22.22
C LEU A 22 -18.24 8.12 -21.16
N PRO A 23 -17.79 7.85 -19.91
CA PRO A 23 -17.62 8.91 -18.94
C PRO A 23 -16.38 9.76 -19.30
N PHE A 24 -16.57 11.09 -19.32
CA PHE A 24 -15.51 12.11 -19.26
C PHE A 24 -15.73 12.98 -18.01
N VAL A 25 -14.65 13.51 -17.42
CA VAL A 25 -14.68 14.59 -16.41
C VAL A 25 -13.61 15.65 -16.70
N THR A 26 -13.94 16.92 -16.43
CA THR A 26 -13.26 18.19 -16.77
C THR A 26 -12.27 18.72 -15.73
N LYS A 27 -11.44 19.70 -16.16
CA LYS A 27 -10.25 20.25 -15.49
C LYS A 27 -10.55 21.24 -14.36
N ALA A 28 -10.69 20.66 -13.17
CA ALA A 28 -10.17 21.07 -11.87
C ALA A 28 -10.22 19.80 -10.99
N GLY A 29 -9.38 18.79 -11.21
CA GLY A 29 -8.37 18.64 -12.26
C GLY A 29 -7.48 17.41 -12.10
N GLY A 30 -7.86 16.44 -11.25
CA GLY A 30 -7.19 15.14 -11.15
C GLY A 30 -7.35 14.38 -12.47
N GLU A 31 -6.47 14.69 -13.40
CA GLU A 31 -6.37 13.96 -14.65
C GLU A 31 -6.11 12.50 -14.29
N ASN A 32 -6.90 11.60 -14.87
CA ASN A 32 -6.67 10.18 -14.74
C ASN A 32 -5.32 9.88 -15.41
N VAL A 33 -4.25 9.90 -14.64
CA VAL A 33 -2.92 9.56 -15.14
C VAL A 33 -2.91 8.14 -15.66
N TRP A 34 -3.78 7.26 -15.16
CA TRP A 34 -3.80 5.88 -15.62
C TRP A 34 -5.11 5.14 -15.35
N SER A 35 -5.97 5.02 -16.35
CA SER A 35 -6.88 3.88 -16.42
C SER A 35 -6.30 2.84 -17.33
N TYR A 36 -5.95 1.67 -16.78
CA TYR A 36 -5.85 0.48 -17.61
C TYR A 36 -7.29 0.04 -17.87
N ASN A 37 -7.81 0.35 -19.06
CA ASN A 37 -9.12 -0.12 -19.43
C ASN A 37 -8.99 -1.52 -20.02
N THR A 38 -9.49 -2.53 -19.32
CA THR A 38 -9.52 -3.92 -19.79
C THR A 38 -10.50 -4.13 -20.95
N ASN A 39 -11.19 -3.09 -21.43
CA ASN A 39 -12.13 -3.12 -22.55
C ASN A 39 -11.51 -3.42 -23.95
N THR A 40 -10.28 -3.90 -24.06
CA THR A 40 -9.72 -4.38 -25.35
C THR A 40 -10.36 -5.69 -25.84
N GLY A 41 -11.46 -6.15 -25.23
CA GLY A 41 -12.07 -7.45 -25.53
C GLY A 41 -11.28 -8.65 -24.99
N LEU A 42 -10.14 -8.39 -24.33
CA LEU A 42 -9.34 -9.39 -23.65
C LEU A 42 -9.78 -9.44 -22.19
N THR A 43 -10.66 -10.40 -21.88
CA THR A 43 -11.14 -10.77 -20.52
C THR A 43 -10.02 -11.29 -19.59
N ALA A 44 -8.75 -11.08 -19.94
CA ALA A 44 -7.60 -11.81 -19.41
C ALA A 44 -6.87 -11.14 -18.24
N TYR A 45 -7.12 -9.85 -17.96
CA TYR A 45 -6.35 -9.10 -16.96
C TYR A 45 -7.13 -8.91 -15.66
N GLY A 46 -6.52 -9.34 -14.55
CA GLY A 46 -6.99 -9.04 -13.20
C GLY A 46 -6.56 -7.64 -12.72
N PRO A 47 -7.04 -7.19 -11.54
CA PRO A 47 -6.61 -5.95 -10.91
C PRO A 47 -5.10 -5.93 -10.62
N TYR A 48 -4.52 -4.73 -10.52
CA TYR A 48 -3.15 -4.56 -10.02
C TYR A 48 -3.04 -5.18 -8.64
N LYS A 49 -2.07 -6.08 -8.49
CA LYS A 49 -1.78 -6.75 -7.22
C LYS A 49 -0.85 -5.94 -6.34
N SER A 50 0.00 -5.12 -6.94
CA SER A 50 0.93 -4.28 -6.20
C SER A 50 1.39 -3.12 -7.08
N ILE A 51 1.76 -2.00 -6.45
CA ILE A 51 2.22 -0.78 -7.09
C ILE A 51 3.49 -0.29 -6.40
N ALA A 52 4.43 0.19 -7.20
CA ALA A 52 5.62 0.91 -6.75
C ALA A 52 5.67 2.28 -7.45
N VAL A 53 6.27 3.27 -6.80
CA VAL A 53 6.38 4.63 -7.33
C VAL A 53 7.83 5.08 -7.15
N THR A 54 8.41 5.66 -8.21
CA THR A 54 9.69 6.37 -8.16
C THR A 54 9.52 7.74 -8.82
N ASP A 55 10.57 8.55 -8.79
CA ASP A 55 10.58 9.84 -9.50
C ASP A 55 10.40 9.68 -11.02
N ASP A 56 10.73 8.50 -11.57
CA ASP A 56 10.65 8.22 -13.01
C ASP A 56 9.26 7.73 -13.45
N GLY A 57 8.42 7.25 -12.54
CA GLY A 57 7.16 6.60 -12.92
C GLY A 57 6.43 5.84 -11.84
N VAL A 58 5.22 5.41 -12.21
CA VAL A 58 4.44 4.41 -11.47
C VAL A 58 4.63 3.07 -12.14
N PHE A 59 4.87 2.05 -11.32
CA PHE A 59 4.98 0.67 -11.74
C PHE A 59 3.84 -0.13 -11.11
N GLY A 60 3.18 -0.96 -11.90
CA GLY A 60 2.16 -1.86 -11.38
C GLY A 60 2.37 -3.28 -11.89
N VAL A 61 1.99 -4.25 -11.07
CA VAL A 61 2.03 -5.66 -11.44
C VAL A 61 0.62 -6.25 -11.48
N VAL A 62 0.28 -6.92 -12.59
CA VAL A 62 -1.02 -7.60 -12.78
C VAL A 62 -0.81 -9.08 -13.04
N LEU A 63 -1.87 -9.85 -12.79
CA LEU A 63 -1.97 -11.23 -13.23
C LEU A 63 -2.65 -11.29 -14.60
N ARG A 64 -1.96 -11.92 -15.54
CA ARG A 64 -2.51 -12.27 -16.85
C ARG A 64 -3.02 -13.72 -16.80
N ASN A 65 -4.28 -13.92 -17.16
CA ASN A 65 -5.02 -15.19 -17.13
C ASN A 65 -5.01 -15.88 -15.76
N GLY A 66 -5.58 -15.22 -14.75
CA GLY A 66 -5.87 -15.87 -13.46
C GLY A 66 -7.01 -16.89 -13.49
N SER A 67 -7.65 -17.11 -14.64
CA SER A 67 -8.74 -18.07 -14.77
C SER A 67 -8.18 -19.49 -14.82
N PHE A 68 -8.76 -20.40 -14.02
CA PHE A 68 -8.48 -21.84 -14.07
C PHE A 68 -8.92 -22.49 -15.38
N ILE A 69 -9.56 -21.74 -16.27
CA ILE A 69 -9.97 -22.21 -17.59
C ILE A 69 -8.74 -22.18 -18.50
N PRO A 70 -8.33 -23.31 -19.09
CA PRO A 70 -7.22 -23.36 -20.02
C PRO A 70 -7.52 -22.49 -21.24
N THR A 71 -6.99 -21.27 -21.25
CA THR A 71 -6.91 -20.42 -22.42
C THR A 71 -5.57 -20.67 -23.13
N ASN A 72 -5.52 -20.46 -24.44
CA ASN A 72 -4.26 -20.56 -25.19
C ASN A 72 -3.26 -19.45 -24.82
N ASP A 73 -3.68 -18.41 -24.10
CA ASP A 73 -2.76 -17.40 -23.59
C ASP A 73 -2.04 -17.90 -22.33
N PRO A 74 -0.71 -17.80 -22.26
CA PRO A 74 0.06 -18.25 -21.11
C PRO A 74 -0.34 -17.44 -19.87
N ALA A 75 -0.64 -18.13 -18.77
CA ALA A 75 -0.77 -17.49 -17.47
C ALA A 75 0.56 -16.83 -17.09
N GLY A 76 0.52 -15.64 -16.51
CA GLY A 76 1.73 -15.02 -16.01
C GLY A 76 1.57 -13.67 -15.38
N ILE A 77 2.71 -13.00 -15.22
CA ILE A 77 2.79 -11.70 -14.57
C ILE A 77 3.09 -10.67 -15.64
N GLU A 78 2.33 -9.59 -15.69
CA GLU A 78 2.67 -8.43 -16.50
C GLU A 78 3.01 -7.25 -15.59
N VAL A 79 4.12 -6.60 -15.90
CA VAL A 79 4.62 -5.43 -15.19
C VAL A 79 4.46 -4.24 -16.11
N HIS A 80 3.79 -3.21 -15.66
CA HIS A 80 3.57 -1.97 -16.40
C HIS A 80 4.37 -0.85 -15.76
N LYS A 81 5.00 -0.01 -16.57
CA LYS A 81 5.49 1.31 -16.18
C LYS A 81 4.69 2.36 -16.91
N ARG A 82 4.40 3.47 -16.22
CA ARG A 82 4.06 4.75 -16.85
C ARG A 82 4.90 5.87 -16.27
N SER A 83 5.42 6.74 -17.13
CA SER A 83 6.13 7.93 -16.68
C SER A 83 5.19 8.89 -15.95
N LEU A 84 5.72 9.65 -14.99
CA LEU A 84 4.97 10.73 -14.34
C LEU A 84 4.82 11.97 -15.24
N ASN A 85 5.75 12.14 -16.18
CA ASN A 85 5.90 13.39 -16.95
C ASN A 85 5.28 13.31 -18.35
N ASN A 86 4.99 12.10 -18.83
CA ASN A 86 4.38 11.88 -20.14
C ASN A 86 3.65 10.54 -20.17
N ASP A 87 2.81 10.33 -21.19
CA ASP A 87 2.10 9.07 -21.40
C ASP A 87 3.00 7.93 -21.90
N SER A 88 4.33 8.10 -21.89
CA SER A 88 5.22 7.00 -22.22
C SER A 88 5.21 5.96 -21.12
N GLY A 89 5.37 4.71 -21.53
CA GLY A 89 5.37 3.58 -20.63
C GLY A 89 5.85 2.35 -21.36
N TRP A 90 6.03 1.28 -20.61
CA TRP A 90 6.29 -0.04 -21.18
C TRP A 90 5.45 -1.05 -20.43
N SER A 91 5.12 -2.16 -21.09
CA SER A 91 4.65 -3.36 -20.42
C SER A 91 5.63 -4.49 -20.68
N LYS A 92 5.84 -5.31 -19.65
CA LYS A 92 6.71 -6.46 -19.72
C LYS A 92 5.99 -7.68 -19.19
N PHE A 93 5.74 -8.62 -20.09
CA PHE A 93 5.31 -9.95 -19.70
C PHE A 93 6.48 -10.75 -19.16
N LEU A 94 6.34 -11.26 -17.94
CA LEU A 94 7.25 -12.18 -17.30
C LEU A 94 6.66 -13.58 -17.48
N PRO A 95 7.20 -14.37 -18.43
CA PRO A 95 6.72 -15.72 -18.67
C PRO A 95 6.94 -16.51 -17.41
N ALA A 96 5.81 -16.78 -16.82
CA ALA A 96 5.62 -17.49 -15.62
C ALA A 96 5.62 -18.95 -16.08
N ASN A 97 6.74 -19.67 -15.94
CA ASN A 97 6.74 -21.15 -16.03
C ASN A 97 6.01 -21.71 -14.80
N LEU A 98 4.75 -21.34 -14.68
CA LEU A 98 4.03 -21.16 -13.44
C LEU A 98 2.71 -21.90 -13.60
N ASN A 99 2.71 -23.18 -13.22
CA ASN A 99 1.50 -23.90 -12.85
C ASN A 99 1.00 -23.33 -11.52
N LEU A 100 0.53 -22.08 -11.55
CA LEU A 100 0.22 -21.34 -10.35
C LEU A 100 -1.25 -21.40 -10.02
N ALA A 101 -1.56 -22.13 -8.95
CA ALA A 101 -2.70 -21.76 -8.13
C ALA A 101 -2.31 -20.49 -7.34
N ARG A 102 -2.69 -19.31 -7.87
CA ARG A 102 -2.71 -18.00 -7.16
C ARG A 102 -1.33 -17.37 -6.84
N PRO A 103 -0.68 -16.73 -7.83
CA PRO A 103 0.44 -15.82 -7.55
C PRO A 103 -0.04 -14.61 -6.75
N SER A 104 0.73 -14.21 -5.74
CA SER A 104 0.64 -12.90 -5.10
C SER A 104 1.93 -12.14 -5.43
N PRO A 105 2.03 -11.53 -6.63
CA PRO A 105 3.23 -10.80 -7.01
C PRO A 105 3.25 -9.46 -6.27
N VAL A 106 4.41 -9.12 -5.75
CA VAL A 106 4.65 -7.85 -5.06
C VAL A 106 5.76 -7.10 -5.79
N ILE A 107 5.61 -5.79 -5.93
CA ILE A 107 6.53 -4.93 -6.67
C ILE A 107 7.07 -3.80 -5.78
N THR A 108 8.35 -3.51 -5.92
CA THR A 108 8.98 -2.29 -5.41
C THR A 108 9.95 -1.75 -6.47
N ALA A 109 10.39 -0.50 -6.36
CA ALA A 109 11.27 0.10 -7.35
C ALA A 109 12.17 1.17 -6.72
N ASP A 110 13.38 1.30 -7.27
CA ASP A 110 14.30 2.41 -7.06
C ASP A 110 14.89 2.87 -8.40
N ASN A 111 15.82 3.82 -8.36
CA ASN A 111 16.47 4.34 -9.56
C ASN A 111 17.39 3.31 -10.24
N THR A 112 17.64 2.15 -9.62
CA THR A 112 18.51 1.10 -10.16
C THR A 112 17.73 -0.08 -10.74
N GLY A 113 16.44 -0.20 -10.46
CA GLY A 113 15.66 -1.36 -10.84
C GLY A 113 14.20 -1.35 -10.37
N VAL A 114 13.40 -2.12 -11.09
CA VAL A 114 12.06 -2.53 -10.67
C VAL A 114 12.14 -3.98 -10.23
N TYR A 115 11.72 -4.27 -9.01
CA TYR A 115 11.88 -5.58 -8.38
C TYR A 115 10.51 -6.21 -8.20
N VAL A 116 10.31 -7.37 -8.83
CA VAL A 116 9.08 -8.15 -8.71
C VAL A 116 9.40 -9.46 -8.02
N ALA A 117 8.78 -9.70 -6.88
CA ALA A 117 8.88 -10.99 -6.20
C ALA A 117 7.56 -11.74 -6.32
N VAL A 118 7.64 -13.01 -6.69
CA VAL A 118 6.50 -13.92 -6.80
C VAL A 118 6.83 -15.25 -6.17
N LYS A 119 5.85 -15.85 -5.50
CA LYS A 119 5.90 -17.26 -5.12
C LYS A 119 5.55 -18.16 -6.30
N LYS A 120 6.44 -19.09 -6.62
CA LYS A 120 6.27 -20.19 -7.56
C LYS A 120 5.88 -21.47 -6.82
N PHE A 121 4.77 -22.08 -7.24
CA PHE A 121 4.37 -23.42 -6.79
C PHE A 121 4.78 -24.45 -7.85
N TYR A 122 5.39 -25.54 -7.41
CA TYR A 122 5.55 -26.75 -8.21
C TYR A 122 4.48 -27.74 -7.77
N TYR A 123 3.34 -27.76 -8.46
CA TYR A 123 2.36 -28.84 -8.29
C TYR A 123 2.82 -30.03 -9.11
N TYR A 124 3.06 -31.17 -8.45
CA TYR A 124 3.23 -32.46 -9.12
C TYR A 124 2.09 -33.43 -8.83
N ASP A 125 1.31 -33.22 -7.77
CA ASP A 125 0.08 -33.96 -7.49
C ASP A 125 -0.76 -33.23 -6.43
N VAL A 126 -2.06 -33.51 -6.36
CA VAL A 126 -3.12 -32.64 -5.81
C VAL A 126 -2.96 -32.27 -4.31
N PHE A 127 -2.06 -32.90 -3.53
CA PHE A 127 -2.06 -32.74 -2.07
C PHE A 127 -0.71 -32.54 -1.37
N THR A 128 0.41 -32.47 -2.10
CA THR A 128 1.73 -32.35 -1.44
C THR A 128 2.53 -31.21 -2.07
N PRO A 129 2.54 -29.99 -1.48
CA PRO A 129 3.41 -28.91 -1.96
C PRO A 129 4.85 -29.28 -1.63
N ILE A 130 5.58 -29.91 -2.54
CA ILE A 130 6.90 -30.48 -2.20
C ILE A 130 7.92 -29.37 -2.00
N ASN A 131 7.89 -28.31 -2.81
CA ASN A 131 8.74 -27.13 -2.66
C ASN A 131 8.03 -25.87 -3.19
N SER A 132 8.16 -24.75 -2.48
CA SER A 132 7.88 -23.43 -3.03
C SER A 132 9.20 -22.72 -3.33
N VAL A 133 9.17 -21.89 -4.37
CA VAL A 133 10.34 -21.11 -4.80
C VAL A 133 9.93 -19.66 -4.86
N ILE A 134 10.68 -18.77 -4.22
CA ILE A 134 10.54 -17.34 -4.50
C ILE A 134 11.32 -17.04 -5.76
N ASN A 135 10.66 -16.43 -6.73
CA ASN A 135 11.31 -15.84 -7.90
C ASN A 135 11.32 -14.32 -7.73
N ILE A 136 12.51 -13.73 -7.74
CA ILE A 136 12.74 -12.29 -7.71
C ILE A 136 13.29 -11.89 -9.08
N THR A 137 12.58 -11.03 -9.79
CA THR A 137 13.00 -10.49 -11.08
C THR A 137 13.31 -9.02 -10.94
N LYS A 138 14.51 -8.61 -11.38
CA LYS A 138 14.90 -7.21 -11.53
C LYS A 138 14.74 -6.80 -12.99
N LEU A 139 13.96 -5.75 -13.22
CA LEU A 139 13.77 -5.11 -14.52
C LEU A 139 14.46 -3.75 -14.56
N SER A 140 14.88 -3.35 -15.74
CA SER A 140 15.33 -1.99 -16.04
C SER A 140 14.15 -1.03 -15.85
N PRO A 141 14.32 0.05 -15.08
CA PRO A 141 13.28 1.06 -14.94
C PRO A 141 13.07 1.82 -16.25
N VAL A 142 14.04 1.80 -17.18
CA VAL A 142 13.96 2.54 -18.44
C VAL A 142 13.03 1.87 -19.45
N ASP A 143 13.23 0.58 -19.70
CA ASP A 143 12.60 -0.14 -20.81
C ASP A 143 11.95 -1.49 -20.40
N GLY A 144 11.99 -1.86 -19.12
CA GLY A 144 11.45 -3.11 -18.63
C GLY A 144 12.23 -4.36 -19.06
N SER A 145 13.42 -4.20 -19.65
CA SER A 145 14.30 -5.33 -19.94
C SER A 145 14.68 -6.07 -18.65
N ILE A 146 14.81 -7.40 -18.72
CA ILE A 146 15.20 -8.20 -17.57
C ILE A 146 16.69 -8.02 -17.33
N ILE A 147 17.06 -7.50 -16.14
CA ILE A 147 18.45 -7.34 -15.71
C ILE A 147 18.93 -8.61 -15.02
N ALA A 148 18.13 -9.13 -14.09
CA ALA A 148 18.49 -10.30 -13.30
C ALA A 148 17.24 -11.08 -12.87
N VAL A 149 17.39 -12.39 -12.70
CA VAL A 149 16.35 -13.26 -12.15
C VAL A 149 16.99 -14.15 -11.11
N ARG A 150 16.36 -14.24 -9.94
CA ARG A 150 16.79 -15.12 -8.86
C ARG A 150 15.66 -16.01 -8.40
N GLU A 151 15.90 -17.31 -8.48
CA GLU A 151 15.08 -18.32 -7.81
C GLU A 151 15.73 -18.71 -6.48
N TYR A 152 14.93 -18.78 -5.42
CA TYR A 152 15.33 -19.23 -4.10
C TYR A 152 14.43 -20.37 -3.62
N THR A 153 15.03 -21.51 -3.30
CA THR A 153 14.35 -22.77 -2.92
C THR A 153 14.43 -23.06 -1.42
N GLY A 154 14.85 -22.09 -0.59
CA GLY A 154 15.01 -22.29 0.84
C GLY A 154 13.68 -22.25 1.56
N LEU A 155 13.23 -23.42 2.04
CA LEU A 155 12.02 -23.65 2.86
C LEU A 155 10.68 -23.54 2.11
N ARG A 156 9.63 -24.13 2.69
CA ARG A 156 8.25 -24.01 2.21
C ARG A 156 7.70 -22.61 2.49
N GLN A 157 8.23 -21.65 1.76
CA GLN A 157 7.85 -20.25 1.83
C GLN A 157 6.41 -20.06 1.35
N SER A 158 5.67 -19.26 2.09
CA SER A 158 4.34 -18.74 1.81
C SER A 158 4.35 -17.68 0.72
N PRO A 159 3.19 -17.15 0.29
CA PRO A 159 3.16 -15.96 -0.56
C PRO A 159 4.15 -14.89 -0.09
N VAL A 160 4.70 -14.16 -1.06
CA VAL A 160 5.42 -12.93 -0.78
C VAL A 160 4.39 -11.89 -0.37
N TYR A 161 4.54 -11.33 0.83
CA TYR A 161 3.61 -10.34 1.38
C TYR A 161 4.03 -8.93 1.04
N ALA A 162 5.33 -8.67 1.17
CA ALA A 162 5.88 -7.35 0.94
C ALA A 162 7.29 -7.42 0.38
N VAL A 163 7.63 -6.41 -0.41
CA VAL A 163 8.99 -6.16 -0.90
C VAL A 163 9.26 -4.68 -0.76
N GLU A 164 10.42 -4.35 -0.22
CA GLU A 164 10.89 -2.97 -0.10
C GLU A 164 12.35 -2.87 -0.56
N VAL A 165 12.75 -1.72 -1.10
CA VAL A 165 14.11 -1.50 -1.62
C VAL A 165 14.67 -0.17 -1.16
N ASP A 166 15.94 -0.16 -0.80
CA ASP A 166 16.66 1.07 -0.45
C ASP A 166 18.08 1.10 -1.05
N ALA A 167 18.90 2.04 -0.61
CA ALA A 167 20.30 2.13 -1.05
C ALA A 167 21.13 0.89 -0.68
N SER A 168 20.79 0.19 0.41
CA SER A 168 21.57 -0.90 1.01
C SER A 168 21.14 -2.31 0.59
N GLY A 169 19.95 -2.49 0.04
CA GLY A 169 19.47 -3.80 -0.38
C GLY A 169 18.01 -3.86 -0.82
N LEU A 170 17.59 -5.09 -1.15
CA LEU A 170 16.21 -5.48 -1.40
C LEU A 170 15.73 -6.35 -0.24
N TYR A 171 14.59 -6.04 0.34
CA TYR A 171 14.00 -6.76 1.47
C TYR A 171 12.76 -7.50 0.99
N VAL A 172 12.77 -8.83 1.14
CA VAL A 172 11.64 -9.69 0.76
C VAL A 172 11.08 -10.31 2.02
N ILE A 173 9.77 -10.17 2.19
CA ILE A 173 9.05 -10.71 3.34
C ILE A 173 8.06 -11.79 2.90
N THR A 174 8.16 -12.95 3.53
CA THR A 174 7.27 -14.09 3.33
C THR A 174 6.82 -14.68 4.66
N ASN A 175 5.80 -15.52 4.65
CA ASN A 175 5.61 -16.47 5.76
C ASN A 175 6.46 -17.73 5.53
N ASN A 176 6.88 -18.35 6.61
CA ASN A 176 7.66 -19.56 6.70
C ASN A 176 6.84 -20.57 7.50
N TYR A 177 6.23 -21.53 6.79
CA TYR A 177 5.51 -22.63 7.42
C TYR A 177 6.49 -23.74 7.76
N SER A 178 6.63 -24.07 9.05
CA SER A 178 7.41 -25.25 9.45
C SER A 178 6.72 -26.54 8.95
N THR A 179 7.50 -27.50 8.48
CA THR A 179 7.01 -28.77 7.94
C THR A 179 6.46 -29.72 8.99
N ALA A 180 6.70 -29.46 10.28
CA ALA A 180 6.43 -30.43 11.35
C ALA A 180 4.94 -30.79 11.53
N ASN A 181 4.01 -29.94 11.07
CA ASN A 181 2.57 -30.10 11.38
C ASN A 181 1.67 -30.43 10.18
N LEU A 182 2.21 -30.62 8.97
CA LEU A 182 1.37 -30.93 7.79
C LEU A 182 0.85 -32.37 7.76
N ASN A 183 1.32 -33.27 8.63
CA ASN A 183 0.81 -34.65 8.69
C ASN A 183 -0.40 -34.80 9.61
N ASP A 184 -0.75 -33.77 10.39
CA ASP A 184 -1.87 -33.78 11.34
C ASP A 184 -3.18 -33.24 10.72
N PHE A 185 -3.42 -33.55 9.44
CA PHE A 185 -4.73 -33.37 8.81
C PHE A 185 -5.76 -34.43 9.25
N GLY A 186 -5.53 -35.07 10.40
CA GLY A 186 -6.47 -35.99 11.01
C GLY A 186 -7.78 -35.26 11.29
N MET A 187 -8.84 -35.62 10.55
CA MET A 187 -10.20 -35.19 10.84
C MET A 187 -10.56 -35.59 12.27
N GLN A 188 -10.38 -34.70 13.25
CA GLN A 188 -10.98 -34.93 14.56
C GLN A 188 -12.50 -34.81 14.41
N GLN A 189 -13.19 -35.92 14.68
CA GLN A 189 -14.64 -36.00 14.76
C GLN A 189 -15.13 -35.13 15.93
N GLY A 190 -15.36 -33.84 15.70
CA GLY A 190 -15.79 -32.91 16.75
C GLY A 190 -16.43 -31.59 16.28
N GLY A 191 -16.68 -31.40 14.98
CA GLY A 191 -17.49 -30.28 14.47
C GLY A 191 -16.82 -28.90 14.40
N CYS A 192 -15.62 -28.70 14.98
CA CYS A 192 -14.84 -27.47 14.78
C CYS A 192 -13.95 -27.58 13.54
N TYR A 193 -14.56 -27.47 12.36
CA TYR A 193 -13.87 -27.40 11.07
C TYR A 193 -13.20 -26.03 10.90
N ARG A 194 -11.95 -25.86 11.35
CA ARG A 194 -11.08 -24.82 10.79
C ARG A 194 -9.68 -25.36 10.54
N ARG A 195 -9.35 -25.48 9.25
CA ARG A 195 -8.05 -25.87 8.72
C ARG A 195 -7.10 -24.68 8.83
N TYR A 196 -6.51 -24.46 10.01
CA TYR A 196 -5.42 -23.50 10.17
C TYR A 196 -4.09 -24.24 10.25
N VAL A 197 -3.16 -23.86 9.40
CA VAL A 197 -1.79 -24.39 9.39
C VAL A 197 -1.06 -23.75 10.55
N THR A 198 -1.09 -24.39 11.71
CA THR A 198 -0.50 -23.86 12.95
C THR A 198 1.02 -23.76 12.84
N GLY A 199 1.55 -22.55 13.09
CA GLY A 199 2.98 -22.30 13.28
C GLY A 199 3.68 -21.59 12.12
N GLY A 200 2.99 -20.73 11.37
CA GLY A 200 3.66 -19.86 10.39
C GLY A 200 4.45 -18.76 11.09
N ASN A 201 5.78 -18.71 10.92
CA ASN A 201 6.61 -17.55 11.27
C ASN A 201 6.72 -16.62 10.07
N TRP A 202 7.01 -15.33 10.22
CA TRP A 202 7.50 -14.57 9.08
C TRP A 202 8.99 -14.81 8.84
N LEU A 203 9.39 -14.74 7.58
CA LEU A 203 10.78 -14.77 7.12
C LEU A 203 11.04 -13.47 6.35
N VAL A 204 12.00 -12.71 6.85
CA VAL A 204 12.54 -11.52 6.23
C VAL A 204 13.89 -11.88 5.65
N GLN A 205 14.10 -11.55 4.38
CA GLN A 205 15.36 -11.79 3.69
C GLN A 205 15.89 -10.48 3.12
N LYS A 206 17.17 -10.18 3.35
CA LYS A 206 17.87 -9.12 2.61
C LYS A 206 18.60 -9.74 1.43
N TRP A 207 18.42 -9.14 0.27
CA TRP A 207 19.08 -9.49 -0.98
C TRP A 207 19.95 -8.33 -1.44
N ASP A 208 21.06 -8.67 -2.09
CA ASP A 208 21.83 -7.67 -2.83
C ASP A 208 21.04 -7.24 -4.08
N LYS A 209 21.06 -5.94 -4.39
CA LYS A 209 20.27 -5.34 -5.48
C LYS A 209 20.68 -5.81 -6.88
N SER A 210 21.85 -6.41 -7.05
CA SER A 210 22.27 -7.03 -8.30
C SER A 210 21.64 -8.41 -8.52
N LEU A 211 21.14 -9.04 -7.45
CA LEU A 211 20.64 -10.43 -7.43
C LEU A 211 21.65 -11.46 -7.96
N ILE A 212 22.95 -11.13 -7.97
CA ILE A 212 24.02 -12.03 -8.43
C ILE A 212 24.20 -13.20 -7.46
N SER A 213 24.13 -12.94 -6.15
CA SER A 213 24.24 -13.99 -5.14
C SER A 213 23.07 -14.97 -5.21
N PRO A 214 23.31 -16.30 -5.16
CA PRO A 214 22.26 -17.29 -5.08
C PRO A 214 21.56 -17.31 -3.70
N PHE A 215 22.16 -16.68 -2.69
CA PHE A 215 21.66 -16.64 -1.31
C PHE A 215 21.37 -15.20 -0.87
N PRO A 216 20.38 -15.01 0.02
CA PRO A 216 20.20 -13.72 0.68
C PRO A 216 21.46 -13.36 1.50
N VAL A 217 21.70 -12.05 1.64
CA VAL A 217 22.77 -11.48 2.48
C VAL A 217 22.58 -11.89 3.93
N TRP A 218 21.33 -11.85 4.41
CA TRP A 218 20.93 -12.41 5.70
C TRP A 218 19.46 -12.80 5.67
N GLU A 219 19.08 -13.65 6.63
CA GLU A 219 17.71 -14.07 6.87
C GLU A 219 17.36 -13.88 8.34
N TYR A 220 16.14 -13.42 8.58
CA TYR A 220 15.54 -13.31 9.89
C TYR A 220 14.19 -14.03 9.91
N THR A 221 14.01 -14.96 10.84
CA THR A 221 12.70 -15.62 11.08
C THR A 221 12.16 -15.15 12.41
N SER A 222 10.87 -14.77 12.50
CA SER A 222 10.26 -14.51 13.81
C SER A 222 10.40 -15.74 14.67
N GLN A 223 11.01 -15.60 15.83
CA GLN A 223 11.06 -16.70 16.77
C GLN A 223 9.69 -16.91 17.44
N GLN A 224 9.30 -18.19 17.57
CA GLN A 224 8.15 -18.68 18.35
C GLN A 224 8.46 -18.84 19.84
N SER A 225 9.58 -18.30 20.36
CA SER A 225 10.11 -18.62 21.69
C SER A 225 9.19 -18.25 22.88
N GLU A 226 7.97 -17.79 22.62
CA GLU A 226 6.92 -17.50 23.60
C GLU A 226 5.89 -18.63 23.79
N GLY A 227 6.26 -19.89 23.50
CA GLY A 227 5.57 -21.07 24.04
C GLY A 227 4.16 -21.37 23.53
N ASN A 228 3.62 -20.64 22.54
CA ASN A 228 2.29 -20.89 21.99
C ASN A 228 2.30 -20.92 20.45
N LEU A 229 1.60 -21.91 19.89
CA LEU A 229 1.43 -22.25 18.46
C LEU A 229 0.58 -21.21 17.70
N GLY A 230 0.88 -19.93 17.86
CA GLY A 230 0.15 -18.87 17.16
C GLY A 230 0.57 -18.76 15.71
N ASP A 231 -0.40 -18.53 14.82
CA ASP A 231 -0.12 -18.18 13.43
C ASP A 231 0.26 -16.71 13.34
N PHE A 232 1.39 -16.44 12.69
CA PHE A 232 1.82 -15.07 12.41
C PHE A 232 1.37 -14.67 10.99
N TYR A 233 0.65 -13.55 10.92
CA TYR A 233 0.28 -12.91 9.65
C TYR A 233 0.98 -11.58 9.54
N ILE A 234 1.52 -11.32 8.36
CA ILE A 234 2.22 -10.09 8.02
C ILE A 234 1.22 -9.23 7.27
N ASN A 235 1.12 -7.98 7.68
CA ASN A 235 0.20 -7.04 7.06
C ASN A 235 0.94 -5.83 6.51
N SER A 236 2.04 -5.42 7.15
CA SER A 236 2.75 -4.21 6.75
C SER A 236 4.24 -4.25 7.05
N ILE A 237 4.97 -3.43 6.30
CA ILE A 237 6.39 -3.18 6.43
C ILE A 237 6.61 -1.67 6.33
N GLY A 238 7.60 -1.17 7.04
CA GLY A 238 8.24 0.11 6.73
C GLY A 238 9.71 0.07 7.06
N MET A 239 10.47 1.08 6.66
CA MET A 239 11.91 1.15 6.94
C MET A 239 12.37 2.59 7.03
N ASN A 240 13.43 2.83 7.80
CA ASN A 240 14.21 4.07 7.76
C ASN A 240 15.64 3.77 7.27
N SER A 241 16.63 4.62 7.55
CA SER A 241 18.03 4.41 7.14
C SER A 241 18.68 3.17 7.77
N ASP A 242 18.26 2.78 8.98
CA ASP A 242 19.00 1.82 9.81
C ASP A 242 18.22 0.52 10.02
N ASN A 243 16.90 0.62 10.10
CA ASN A 243 16.03 -0.45 10.56
C ASN A 243 14.87 -0.73 9.61
N LEU A 244 14.50 -2.00 9.59
CA LEU A 244 13.27 -2.52 9.02
C LEU A 244 12.26 -2.70 10.14
N PHE A 245 11.02 -2.30 9.90
CA PHE A 245 9.90 -2.47 10.81
C PHE A 245 8.88 -3.37 10.16
N VAL A 246 8.47 -4.41 10.86
CA VAL A 246 7.51 -5.37 10.33
C VAL A 246 6.35 -5.48 11.30
N GLY A 247 5.14 -5.41 10.76
CA GLY A 247 3.87 -5.38 11.49
C GLY A 247 2.95 -6.51 11.07
N GLY A 248 2.33 -7.13 12.05
CA GLY A 248 1.45 -8.27 11.82
C GLY A 248 0.53 -8.58 12.99
N SER A 249 0.01 -9.81 13.00
CA SER A 249 -0.69 -10.38 14.15
C SER A 249 -0.16 -11.74 14.56
N LYS A 250 -0.23 -12.01 15.85
CA LYS A 250 -0.21 -13.33 16.45
C LYS A 250 -1.65 -13.79 16.67
N MET A 251 -2.10 -14.82 15.96
CA MET A 251 -3.39 -15.45 16.21
C MET A 251 -3.20 -16.64 17.14
N ASN A 252 -3.69 -16.57 18.38
CA ASN A 252 -3.81 -17.75 19.22
C ASN A 252 -5.18 -18.40 18.96
N LEU A 253 -5.16 -19.51 18.24
CA LEU A 253 -6.34 -20.26 17.86
C LEU A 253 -6.76 -21.20 19.00
N GLY A 254 -7.62 -20.73 19.89
CA GLY A 254 -8.39 -21.60 20.78
C GLY A 254 -9.68 -22.05 20.09
N CYS A 255 -10.18 -23.25 20.39
CA CYS A 255 -11.42 -23.80 19.78
C CYS A 255 -12.67 -22.93 20.01
N THR A 256 -12.67 -22.06 21.02
CA THR A 256 -13.83 -21.26 21.41
C THR A 256 -13.65 -19.75 21.22
N THR A 257 -12.43 -19.24 21.28
CA THR A 257 -12.12 -17.81 21.06
C THR A 257 -10.75 -17.67 20.42
N ALA A 258 -10.71 -17.27 19.14
CA ALA A 258 -9.47 -16.83 18.52
C ALA A 258 -9.08 -15.49 19.14
N THR A 259 -7.91 -15.43 19.78
CA THR A 259 -7.36 -14.17 20.28
C THR A 259 -6.32 -13.67 19.29
N ILE A 260 -6.44 -12.41 18.90
CA ILE A 260 -5.54 -11.77 17.95
C ILE A 260 -4.76 -10.70 18.72
N GLN A 261 -3.44 -10.78 18.68
CA GLN A 261 -2.53 -9.80 19.27
C GLN A 261 -1.72 -9.14 18.17
N SER A 262 -1.54 -7.83 18.27
CA SER A 262 -0.70 -7.10 17.33
C SER A 262 0.76 -7.37 17.66
N ARG A 263 1.56 -7.60 16.63
CA ARG A 263 3.00 -7.84 16.73
C ARG A 263 3.74 -6.85 15.86
N LEU A 264 4.73 -6.18 16.44
CA LEU A 264 5.55 -5.19 15.77
C LEU A 264 7.02 -5.42 16.14
N GLU A 265 7.89 -5.49 15.15
CA GLU A 265 9.32 -5.75 15.33
C GLU A 265 10.16 -4.71 14.64
N SER A 266 11.32 -4.40 15.23
CA SER A 266 12.41 -3.69 14.57
C SER A 266 13.58 -4.64 14.33
N ILE A 267 14.10 -4.63 13.11
CA ILE A 267 15.19 -5.48 12.65
C ILE A 267 16.27 -4.57 12.06
N ASP A 268 17.50 -4.71 12.52
CA ASP A 268 18.65 -4.01 11.98
C ASP A 268 18.89 -4.47 10.53
N LYS A 269 18.90 -3.51 9.59
CA LYS A 269 18.99 -3.81 8.15
C LYS A 269 20.35 -4.31 7.70
N THR A 270 21.38 -4.09 8.51
CA THR A 270 22.75 -4.47 8.20
C THR A 270 22.97 -5.94 8.56
N THR A 271 22.49 -6.34 9.73
CA THR A 271 22.79 -7.62 10.37
C THR A 271 21.64 -8.61 10.34
N GLY A 272 20.40 -8.15 10.13
CA GLY A 272 19.20 -8.98 10.26
C GLY A 272 18.84 -9.32 11.71
N VAL A 273 19.50 -8.68 12.70
CA VAL A 273 19.24 -8.91 14.12
C VAL A 273 18.02 -8.12 14.56
N ARG A 274 17.12 -8.73 15.33
CA ARG A 274 15.99 -8.03 15.94
C ARG A 274 16.48 -7.10 17.06
N ASN A 275 16.18 -5.80 16.93
CA ASN A 275 16.46 -4.80 17.95
C ASN A 275 15.46 -4.88 19.11
N TRP A 276 14.17 -4.92 18.79
CA TRP A 276 13.09 -5.01 19.79
C TRP A 276 11.84 -5.68 19.21
N LEU A 277 10.96 -6.11 20.13
CA LEU A 277 9.67 -6.73 19.86
C LEU A 277 8.62 -6.05 20.73
N GLN A 278 7.51 -5.65 20.12
CA GLN A 278 6.31 -5.20 20.81
C GLN A 278 5.18 -6.19 20.51
N ILE A 279 4.58 -6.72 21.57
CA ILE A 279 3.35 -7.51 21.52
C ILE A 279 2.35 -6.81 22.40
N HIS A 280 1.22 -6.46 21.82
CA HIS A 280 0.16 -5.83 22.58
C HIS A 280 -0.70 -6.86 23.33
N PRO A 281 -1.42 -6.42 24.36
CA PRO A 281 -2.39 -7.26 25.05
C PRO A 281 -3.39 -7.92 24.10
N VAL A 282 -3.96 -9.06 24.51
CA VAL A 282 -5.05 -9.70 23.79
C VAL A 282 -6.19 -8.71 23.54
N GLY A 283 -6.71 -8.69 22.31
CA GLY A 283 -7.81 -7.79 21.91
C GLY A 283 -7.35 -6.45 21.35
N THR A 284 -6.05 -6.22 21.15
CA THR A 284 -5.56 -5.05 20.39
C THR A 284 -5.38 -5.32 18.89
N GLY A 285 -5.53 -6.58 18.49
CA GLY A 285 -5.78 -7.01 17.12
C GLY A 285 -4.61 -6.96 16.13
N LEU A 286 -4.78 -6.40 14.93
CA LEU A 286 -3.83 -6.49 13.81
C LEU A 286 -3.05 -5.18 13.68
N VAL A 287 -1.76 -5.23 13.31
CA VAL A 287 -1.06 -4.06 12.76
C VAL A 287 -1.39 -3.96 11.28
N GLY A 288 -2.24 -3.04 10.84
CA GLY A 288 -2.68 -2.97 9.43
C GLY A 288 -1.73 -2.21 8.52
N ALA A 289 -1.11 -1.14 9.01
CA ALA A 289 -0.26 -0.27 8.21
C ALA A 289 0.91 0.30 9.03
N ILE A 290 2.05 0.53 8.38
CA ILE A 290 3.26 1.12 8.96
C ILE A 290 3.74 2.26 8.06
N ALA A 291 4.15 3.36 8.68
CA ALA A 291 4.98 4.40 8.07
C ALA A 291 6.11 4.77 9.03
N VAL A 292 7.27 5.21 8.53
CA VAL A 292 8.48 5.42 9.33
C VAL A 292 9.20 6.68 8.88
N ASP A 293 9.53 7.57 9.83
CA ASP A 293 10.44 8.69 9.59
C ASP A 293 11.80 8.43 10.28
N ASN A 294 12.68 9.44 10.32
CA ASN A 294 14.01 9.30 10.91
C ASN A 294 14.02 9.16 12.44
N ILE A 295 12.91 9.49 13.14
CA ILE A 295 12.83 9.55 14.59
C ILE A 295 11.69 8.71 15.19
N SER A 296 10.75 8.24 14.37
CA SER A 296 9.47 7.68 14.82
C SER A 296 8.86 6.71 13.82
N LEU A 297 8.08 5.80 14.41
CA LEU A 297 7.31 4.76 13.72
C LEU A 297 5.83 5.06 13.91
N PHE A 298 5.07 5.08 12.82
CA PHE A 298 3.62 5.24 12.84
C PHE A 298 2.99 3.93 12.46
N THR A 299 1.99 3.50 13.22
CA THR A 299 1.32 2.23 12.99
C THR A 299 -0.16 2.36 13.20
N GLU A 300 -0.94 1.69 12.37
CA GLU A 300 -2.31 1.36 12.72
C GLU A 300 -2.31 0.09 13.56
N THR A 301 -3.14 0.07 14.60
CA THR A 301 -3.57 -1.15 15.26
C THR A 301 -5.09 -1.19 15.28
N HIS A 302 -5.71 -2.35 15.08
CA HIS A 302 -7.17 -2.47 15.21
C HIS A 302 -7.61 -3.81 15.77
N ASP A 303 -8.64 -3.80 16.61
CA ASP A 303 -9.28 -5.02 17.09
C ASP A 303 -10.24 -5.59 16.04
N PRO A 304 -9.95 -6.75 15.41
CA PRO A 304 -10.86 -7.37 14.45
C PRO A 304 -12.10 -7.99 15.10
N SER A 305 -12.13 -8.14 16.44
CA SER A 305 -13.25 -8.78 17.16
C SER A 305 -14.44 -7.85 17.38
N ILE A 306 -14.24 -6.53 17.23
CA ILE A 306 -15.29 -5.52 17.43
C ILE A 306 -15.67 -4.93 16.08
N PHE A 307 -16.97 -4.96 15.77
CA PHE A 307 -17.54 -4.25 14.61
C PHE A 307 -18.44 -3.10 15.10
N PRO A 308 -18.24 -1.85 14.63
CA PRO A 308 -17.22 -1.40 13.68
C PRO A 308 -15.79 -1.54 14.23
N ARG A 309 -14.82 -1.77 13.34
CA ARG A 309 -13.40 -1.96 13.72
C ARG A 309 -12.89 -0.71 14.43
N ASN A 310 -12.46 -0.89 15.68
CA ASN A 310 -11.87 0.19 16.47
C ASN A 310 -10.36 0.29 16.20
N SER A 311 -10.01 0.92 15.08
CA SER A 311 -8.60 1.22 14.78
C SER A 311 -8.09 2.39 15.64
N LYS A 312 -6.81 2.33 15.97
CA LYS A 312 -6.02 3.37 16.60
C LYS A 312 -4.80 3.63 15.75
N LEU A 313 -4.46 4.90 15.61
CA LEU A 313 -3.20 5.33 15.04
C LEU A 313 -2.23 5.61 16.18
N GLU A 314 -1.03 5.07 16.12
CA GLU A 314 -0.02 5.24 17.16
C GLU A 314 1.27 5.77 16.55
N LYS A 315 1.91 6.72 17.25
CA LYS A 315 3.32 7.04 17.06
C LYS A 315 4.15 6.33 18.12
N ARG A 316 5.25 5.74 17.71
CA ARG A 316 6.14 4.92 18.52
C ARG A 316 7.57 5.37 18.37
N ARG A 317 8.35 5.21 19.45
CA ARG A 317 9.77 5.50 19.46
C ARG A 317 10.54 4.38 18.73
N LEU A 318 11.49 4.75 17.88
CA LEU A 318 12.27 3.77 17.11
C LEU A 318 13.20 2.89 17.95
N THR A 319 13.60 3.34 19.14
CA THR A 319 14.60 2.64 19.97
C THR A 319 14.04 1.43 20.70
N ASP A 320 12.77 1.47 21.09
CA ASP A 320 12.15 0.45 21.95
C ASP A 320 10.71 0.10 21.52
N GLY A 321 10.15 0.81 20.55
CA GLY A 321 8.76 0.63 20.11
C GLY A 321 7.72 1.18 21.07
N SER A 322 8.10 1.89 22.14
CA SER A 322 7.17 2.47 23.12
C SER A 322 6.24 3.51 22.46
N VAL A 323 4.99 3.59 22.92
CA VAL A 323 3.99 4.53 22.41
C VAL A 323 4.31 5.94 22.90
N LEU A 324 4.46 6.88 21.96
CA LEU A 324 4.61 8.31 22.21
C LEU A 324 3.24 9.00 22.28
N TRP A 325 2.37 8.71 21.32
CA TRP A 325 0.96 9.11 21.35
C TRP A 325 0.08 8.07 20.66
N SER A 326 -1.22 8.07 21.00
CA SER A 326 -2.24 7.18 20.42
C SER A 326 -3.52 7.96 20.16
N LEU A 327 -4.02 7.88 18.93
CA LEU A 327 -5.23 8.53 18.45
C LEU A 327 -6.29 7.47 18.09
N PRO A 328 -7.43 7.40 18.80
CA PRO A 328 -8.56 6.59 18.35
C PRO A 328 -9.08 7.09 17.00
N TYR A 329 -9.15 6.21 16.01
CA TYR A 329 -9.53 6.61 14.65
C TYR A 329 -10.95 6.21 14.29
N GLY A 330 -11.46 5.11 14.87
CA GLY A 330 -12.86 4.66 14.71
C GLY A 330 -13.26 4.22 13.30
N LYS A 331 -12.29 4.13 12.38
CA LYS A 331 -12.42 3.63 11.01
C LYS A 331 -11.22 2.77 10.68
N TYR A 332 -11.37 1.83 9.76
CA TYR A 332 -10.28 0.99 9.27
C TYR A 332 -9.27 1.84 8.48
N ILE A 333 -8.01 1.86 8.93
CA ILE A 333 -6.92 2.53 8.20
C ILE A 333 -6.33 1.50 7.24
N THR A 334 -6.39 1.79 5.95
CA THR A 334 -5.87 0.91 4.90
C THR A 334 -4.42 1.20 4.57
N ALA A 335 -3.96 2.44 4.77
CA ALA A 335 -2.59 2.83 4.50
C ALA A 335 -2.15 4.04 5.35
N LEU A 336 -0.86 4.07 5.64
CA LEU A 336 -0.17 5.17 6.29
C LEU A 336 0.97 5.65 5.43
N MET A 337 1.20 6.95 5.45
CA MET A 337 2.12 7.60 4.54
C MET A 337 2.65 8.88 5.14
N LEU A 338 3.95 9.10 5.05
CA LEU A 338 4.57 10.34 5.50
C LEU A 338 4.78 11.26 4.31
N ASP A 339 4.39 12.51 4.47
CA ASP A 339 4.73 13.56 3.51
C ASP A 339 6.08 14.22 3.84
N SER A 340 6.56 15.05 2.92
CA SER A 340 7.80 15.80 3.07
C SER A 340 7.79 16.80 4.23
N ASN A 341 6.62 17.15 4.75
CA ASN A 341 6.43 18.13 5.82
C ASN A 341 6.33 17.48 7.21
N ALA A 342 6.74 16.21 7.33
CA ALA A 342 6.64 15.44 8.57
C ALA A 342 5.19 15.41 9.10
N SER A 343 4.23 15.24 8.21
CA SER A 343 2.86 14.92 8.57
C SER A 343 2.47 13.55 7.99
N LEU A 344 1.41 12.98 8.54
CA LEU A 344 0.98 11.64 8.22
C LEU A 344 -0.35 11.69 7.47
N ASP A 345 -0.36 11.22 6.23
CA ASP A 345 -1.58 10.97 5.47
C ASP A 345 -2.12 9.59 5.82
N VAL A 346 -3.37 9.57 6.27
CA VAL A 346 -4.07 8.39 6.76
C VAL A 346 -5.22 8.10 5.82
N ALA A 347 -5.06 7.06 5.01
CA ALA A 347 -6.13 6.58 4.16
C ALA A 347 -7.03 5.62 4.94
N SER A 348 -8.33 5.90 4.96
CA SER A 348 -9.31 5.06 5.64
C SER A 348 -10.54 4.83 4.78
N GLY A 349 -11.03 3.59 4.81
CA GLY A 349 -12.24 3.16 4.13
C GLY A 349 -13.44 3.08 5.07
N PRO A 350 -14.68 3.05 4.54
CA PRO A 350 -15.84 2.69 5.34
C PRO A 350 -15.66 1.28 5.89
N SER A 351 -16.10 1.03 7.12
CA SER A 351 -16.08 -0.31 7.71
C SER A 351 -17.15 -1.24 7.11
N GLY A 352 -17.99 -0.77 6.18
CA GLY A 352 -19.09 -1.52 5.58
C GLY A 352 -19.24 -1.31 4.07
N TRP A 353 -20.20 -2.02 3.48
CA TRP A 353 -20.43 -2.15 2.02
C TRP A 353 -21.10 -0.94 1.35
N GLU A 354 -21.29 0.17 2.05
CA GLU A 354 -21.93 1.38 1.51
C GLU A 354 -20.86 2.32 0.93
N ASP A 355 -21.18 3.01 -0.17
CA ASP A 355 -20.34 3.93 -0.95
C ASP A 355 -18.86 3.99 -0.54
N ILE A 356 -17.97 3.38 -1.33
CA ILE A 356 -16.52 3.36 -1.07
C ILE A 356 -15.98 4.80 -1.17
N LYS A 357 -16.02 5.51 -0.05
CA LYS A 357 -15.42 6.83 0.16
C LYS A 357 -14.09 6.62 0.86
N ILE A 358 -13.00 6.96 0.18
CA ILE A 358 -11.67 6.94 0.78
C ILE A 358 -11.49 8.29 1.47
N ASN A 359 -11.40 8.30 2.80
CA ASN A 359 -11.05 9.50 3.54
C ASN A 359 -9.53 9.51 3.73
N ILE A 360 -8.90 10.59 3.26
CA ILE A 360 -7.50 10.86 3.50
C ILE A 360 -7.46 11.97 4.56
N GLU A 361 -7.05 11.62 5.78
CA GLU A 361 -6.87 12.58 6.86
C GLU A 361 -5.39 12.87 7.03
N LYS A 362 -5.06 14.16 7.19
CA LYS A 362 -3.71 14.60 7.48
C LYS A 362 -3.55 14.76 8.98
N VAL A 363 -2.54 14.12 9.55
CA VAL A 363 -2.30 14.05 11.00
C VAL A 363 -0.90 14.60 11.31
N SER A 364 -0.82 15.49 12.29
CA SER A 364 0.44 16.00 12.83
C SER A 364 1.26 14.84 13.41
N THR A 365 2.48 14.66 12.94
CA THR A 365 3.37 13.66 13.54
C THR A 365 3.80 14.05 14.95
N VAL A 366 3.70 15.32 15.34
CA VAL A 366 4.18 15.80 16.65
C VAL A 366 3.29 15.26 17.77
N ASP A 367 1.98 15.41 17.64
CA ASP A 367 1.01 15.19 18.71
C ASP A 367 -0.21 14.34 18.30
N GLY A 368 -0.31 13.93 17.03
CA GLY A 368 -1.43 13.15 16.52
C GLY A 368 -2.69 14.00 16.26
N SER A 369 -2.61 15.33 16.32
CA SER A 369 -3.76 16.18 15.99
C SER A 369 -4.11 16.11 14.50
N ARG A 370 -5.41 16.13 14.18
CA ARG A 370 -5.89 16.18 12.79
C ARG A 370 -5.71 17.59 12.24
N ILE A 371 -4.91 17.74 11.18
CA ILE A 371 -4.59 19.03 10.56
C ILE A 371 -5.31 19.26 9.23
N GLY A 372 -5.86 18.21 8.63
CA GLY A 372 -6.66 18.32 7.40
C GLY A 372 -7.41 17.05 7.08
N ASN A 373 -8.38 17.13 6.18
CA ASN A 373 -8.99 15.96 5.57
C ASN A 373 -9.45 16.26 4.15
N THR A 374 -9.48 15.21 3.33
CA THR A 374 -10.14 15.20 2.03
C THR A 374 -10.86 13.87 1.84
N THR A 375 -12.02 13.91 1.22
CA THR A 375 -12.80 12.70 0.91
C THR A 375 -12.80 12.48 -0.59
N ILE A 376 -12.26 11.34 -1.00
CA ILE A 376 -12.31 10.88 -2.37
C ILE A 376 -13.59 10.07 -2.54
N ASN A 377 -14.55 10.64 -3.27
CA ASN A 377 -15.65 9.88 -3.82
C ASN A 377 -15.11 9.08 -5.00
N THR A 378 -14.99 7.76 -4.85
CA THR A 378 -14.51 6.89 -5.94
C THR A 378 -15.42 6.97 -7.17
N GLY A 379 -16.69 7.35 -6.98
CA GLY A 379 -17.73 7.36 -8.01
C GLY A 379 -18.29 5.96 -8.30
N ILE A 380 -17.86 4.96 -7.53
CA ILE A 380 -18.37 3.59 -7.60
C ILE A 380 -19.62 3.55 -6.74
N SER A 381 -20.79 3.41 -7.37
CA SER A 381 -22.05 3.31 -6.65
C SER A 381 -22.18 1.95 -5.96
N SER A 382 -22.92 1.88 -4.85
CA SER A 382 -23.29 0.60 -4.22
C SER A 382 -23.98 -0.37 -5.20
N ALA A 383 -24.69 0.14 -6.20
CA ALA A 383 -25.32 -0.66 -7.24
C ALA A 383 -24.30 -1.32 -8.19
N ASP A 384 -23.19 -0.64 -8.52
CA ASP A 384 -22.10 -1.22 -9.32
C ASP A 384 -21.39 -2.35 -8.55
N LEU A 385 -21.38 -2.27 -7.21
CA LEU A 385 -20.84 -3.29 -6.31
C LEU A 385 -21.76 -4.52 -6.16
N THR A 386 -23.09 -4.36 -6.30
CA THR A 386 -24.04 -5.50 -6.23
C THR A 386 -23.96 -6.48 -7.41
N ASN A 387 -23.26 -6.14 -8.50
CA ASN A 387 -22.93 -7.07 -9.58
C ASN A 387 -21.54 -7.72 -9.42
N LEU A 388 -20.79 -7.34 -8.39
CA LEU A 388 -19.47 -7.85 -8.01
C LEU A 388 -19.53 -8.71 -6.73
N VAL A 389 -20.72 -9.21 -6.37
CA VAL A 389 -20.99 -9.91 -5.11
C VAL A 389 -20.16 -11.19 -5.00
N ASP A 390 -19.09 -11.10 -4.22
CA ASP A 390 -18.69 -12.15 -3.30
C ASP A 390 -18.12 -11.55 -2.00
N ASN A 391 -18.28 -12.29 -0.90
CA ASN A 391 -18.24 -11.86 0.51
C ASN A 391 -16.93 -11.27 1.08
N ASP A 392 -15.95 -10.91 0.25
CA ASP A 392 -14.66 -10.41 0.72
C ASP A 392 -14.53 -8.90 0.57
N SER A 393 -14.20 -8.24 1.68
CA SER A 393 -14.05 -6.79 1.81
C SER A 393 -13.13 -6.22 0.71
N VAL A 394 -13.64 -5.25 -0.04
CA VAL A 394 -12.86 -4.46 -0.99
C VAL A 394 -11.87 -3.60 -0.20
N SER A 395 -10.66 -4.11 -0.02
CA SER A 395 -9.56 -3.38 0.60
C SER A 395 -8.74 -2.67 -0.49
N ALA A 396 -8.46 -1.38 -0.30
CA ALA A 396 -7.44 -0.69 -1.08
C ALA A 396 -6.06 -1.14 -0.55
N ASP A 397 -5.57 -2.30 -1.00
CA ASP A 397 -4.35 -2.89 -0.42
C ASP A 397 -3.06 -2.17 -0.82
N THR A 398 -3.09 -1.22 -1.77
CA THR A 398 -1.90 -0.40 -2.07
C THR A 398 -2.22 1.08 -2.25
N VAL A 399 -1.70 1.90 -1.34
CA VAL A 399 -1.60 3.36 -1.48
C VAL A 399 -0.12 3.71 -1.42
N LYS A 400 0.42 4.46 -2.38
CA LYS A 400 1.83 4.90 -2.43
C LYS A 400 1.91 6.43 -2.67
N LEU A 401 2.86 7.12 -2.01
CA LEU A 401 3.18 8.53 -2.25
C LEU A 401 4.31 8.60 -3.26
N ALA A 402 4.23 9.53 -4.21
CA ALA A 402 5.44 10.03 -4.85
C ALA A 402 6.15 11.07 -3.97
N SER A 403 7.42 11.32 -4.27
CA SER A 403 8.22 12.38 -3.65
C SER A 403 7.59 13.78 -3.77
N ASP A 404 6.75 14.00 -4.79
CA ASP A 404 6.01 15.25 -5.04
C ASP A 404 4.71 15.38 -4.20
N GLY A 405 4.41 14.43 -3.32
CA GLY A 405 3.18 14.41 -2.52
C GLY A 405 1.94 13.88 -3.26
N THR A 406 2.09 13.37 -4.49
CA THR A 406 0.99 12.73 -5.22
C THR A 406 0.65 11.38 -4.58
N ILE A 407 -0.64 11.15 -4.32
CA ILE A 407 -1.15 9.87 -3.81
C ILE A 407 -1.63 9.00 -4.97
N TYR A 408 -1.10 7.78 -5.04
CA TYR A 408 -1.47 6.74 -5.98
C TYR A 408 -2.23 5.63 -5.24
N VAL A 409 -3.47 5.37 -5.64
CA VAL A 409 -4.32 4.32 -5.04
C VAL A 409 -4.56 3.22 -6.06
N GLY A 410 -4.17 1.99 -5.72
CA GLY A 410 -4.57 0.77 -6.40
C GLY A 410 -5.80 0.17 -5.73
N GLY A 411 -6.93 0.12 -6.43
CA GLY A 411 -8.13 -0.57 -5.96
C GLY A 411 -8.12 -2.05 -6.35
N PHE A 412 -8.42 -2.93 -5.40
CA PHE A 412 -8.80 -4.30 -5.68
C PHE A 412 -10.31 -4.39 -5.93
N GLY A 413 -10.74 -5.28 -6.83
CA GLY A 413 -12.00 -6.00 -6.63
C GLY A 413 -11.65 -7.26 -5.85
N GLY A 414 -12.40 -7.60 -4.80
CA GLY A 414 -12.06 -8.65 -3.83
C GLY A 414 -11.75 -10.02 -4.46
N GLU A 415 -10.90 -10.80 -3.79
CA GLU A 415 -10.62 -12.19 -4.12
C GLU A 415 -11.51 -13.15 -3.31
N GLY A 416 -12.78 -13.29 -3.73
CA GLY A 416 -13.66 -14.39 -3.35
C GLY A 416 -13.85 -15.35 -4.53
N ALA A 417 -13.78 -16.64 -4.29
CA ALA A 417 -13.87 -17.66 -5.33
C ALA A 417 -15.32 -17.91 -5.78
N PHE A 418 -15.73 -17.40 -6.95
CA PHE A 418 -16.17 -18.18 -8.12
C PHE A 418 -16.65 -17.26 -9.26
N MET A 419 -16.47 -17.77 -10.48
CA MET A 419 -16.78 -17.18 -11.78
C MET A 419 -18.05 -16.30 -11.82
N ALA A 420 -17.87 -15.01 -12.07
CA ALA A 420 -18.92 -14.19 -12.68
C ALA A 420 -18.29 -13.13 -13.60
N TYR A 421 -18.78 -13.11 -14.84
CA TYR A 421 -18.38 -12.19 -15.90
C TYR A 421 -18.75 -10.76 -15.50
N GLY A 422 -17.78 -9.99 -15.03
CA GLY A 422 -17.93 -8.57 -14.71
C GLY A 422 -16.64 -7.83 -15.04
N SER A 423 -16.73 -6.79 -15.85
CA SER A 423 -15.61 -5.93 -16.25
C SER A 423 -14.95 -5.30 -15.04
N ALA A 424 -13.75 -5.78 -14.68
CA ALA A 424 -12.91 -5.20 -13.64
C ALA A 424 -12.41 -3.82 -14.11
N TYR A 425 -12.91 -2.76 -13.47
CA TYR A 425 -12.43 -1.40 -13.69
C TYR A 425 -11.12 -1.19 -12.93
N THR A 426 -9.98 -1.20 -13.63
CA THR A 426 -8.68 -0.86 -13.07
C THR A 426 -8.32 0.58 -13.41
N SER A 427 -8.93 1.55 -12.74
CA SER A 427 -8.52 2.97 -12.85
C SER A 427 -7.66 3.37 -11.65
N LEU A 428 -6.38 3.65 -11.90
CA LEU A 428 -5.52 4.33 -10.96
C LEU A 428 -5.71 5.84 -11.15
N LYS A 429 -6.41 6.46 -10.21
CA LYS A 429 -6.63 7.90 -10.24
C LYS A 429 -5.43 8.59 -9.58
N LYS A 430 -4.80 9.51 -10.30
CA LYS A 430 -3.91 10.51 -9.69
C LYS A 430 -4.79 11.50 -8.96
N PHE A 431 -4.57 11.62 -7.66
CA PHE A 431 -5.12 12.70 -6.88
C PHE A 431 -3.97 13.63 -6.54
N ASN A 432 -4.00 14.85 -7.07
CA ASN A 432 -3.30 15.96 -6.43
C ASN A 432 -4.12 16.24 -5.17
N ALA A 433 -3.86 15.48 -4.11
CA ALA A 433 -4.67 15.50 -2.89
C ALA A 433 -4.53 16.83 -2.14
N PHE A 434 -3.57 17.67 -2.52
CA PHE A 434 -3.30 18.93 -1.85
C PHE A 434 -3.11 20.05 -2.88
N GLY A 435 -4.06 20.99 -2.89
CA GLY A 435 -3.67 22.37 -3.16
C GLY A 435 -2.64 22.76 -2.11
N LEU A 436 -1.59 23.48 -2.54
CA LEU A 436 -0.48 23.93 -1.70
C LEU A 436 -0.97 24.29 -0.29
N ILE A 437 -0.60 23.47 0.70
CA ILE A 437 -0.94 23.74 2.09
C ILE A 437 -0.07 24.92 2.50
N ASN A 438 -0.72 26.03 2.87
CA ASN A 438 -0.04 27.24 3.32
C ASN A 438 0.82 26.95 4.56
N MET A 439 2.13 26.89 4.42
CA MET A 439 3.11 26.71 5.49
C MET A 439 3.56 28.07 5.98
N PRO A 440 3.41 28.41 7.28
CA PRO A 440 3.83 29.70 7.77
C PRO A 440 5.34 29.92 7.55
N PRO A 441 5.80 31.16 7.27
CA PRO A 441 7.22 31.45 7.09
C PRO A 441 8.04 31.12 8.33
N THR A 442 9.32 30.81 8.16
CA THR A 442 10.21 30.56 9.31
C THR A 442 10.33 31.78 10.21
N ASN A 443 10.54 31.52 11.51
CA ASN A 443 10.83 32.59 12.48
C ASN A 443 11.99 33.46 11.99
N PRO A 444 11.90 34.80 12.09
CA PRO A 444 12.94 35.68 11.61
C PRO A 444 14.26 35.46 12.35
N ILE A 445 15.33 35.27 11.59
CA ILE A 445 16.69 35.35 12.11
C ILE A 445 17.09 36.82 12.06
N VAL A 446 17.21 37.45 13.23
CA VAL A 446 17.64 38.84 13.35
C VAL A 446 19.14 38.89 13.59
N THR A 447 19.88 39.64 12.77
CA THR A 447 21.29 39.94 13.01
C THR A 447 21.51 41.44 13.14
N GLY A 448 22.38 41.83 14.06
CA GLY A 448 22.71 43.22 14.38
C GLY A 448 23.27 43.34 15.80
N PRO A 449 23.63 44.56 16.23
CA PRO A 449 24.16 44.81 17.56
C PRO A 449 23.11 44.56 18.65
N ILE A 450 23.44 43.74 19.65
CA ILE A 450 22.55 43.46 20.81
C ILE A 450 22.54 44.59 21.86
N SER A 451 23.33 45.64 21.64
CA SER A 451 23.40 46.83 22.49
C SER A 451 23.84 48.02 21.66
N GLY A 452 23.53 49.22 22.13
CA GLY A 452 23.88 50.45 21.43
C GLY A 452 23.98 51.67 22.35
N THR A 453 24.51 52.76 21.81
CA THR A 453 24.56 54.08 22.44
C THR A 453 23.47 54.98 21.86
N ILE A 454 22.91 55.84 22.71
CA ILE A 454 21.89 56.82 22.31
C ILE A 454 22.46 57.70 21.20
N ASN A 455 21.63 58.00 20.20
CA ASN A 455 21.96 58.80 19.01
C ASN A 455 22.97 58.14 18.04
N THR A 456 23.20 56.83 18.15
CA THR A 456 23.98 56.07 17.15
C THR A 456 23.05 55.31 16.23
N VAL A 457 23.31 55.41 14.92
CA VAL A 457 22.58 54.65 13.90
C VAL A 457 23.12 53.23 13.85
N TYR A 458 22.22 52.25 13.90
CA TYR A 458 22.52 50.84 13.77
C TYR A 458 21.72 50.23 12.64
N THR A 459 22.31 49.22 11.98
CA THR A 459 21.66 48.44 10.93
C THR A 459 21.37 47.04 11.46
N PHE A 460 20.13 46.60 11.28
CA PHE A 460 19.67 45.26 11.58
C PHE A 460 19.21 44.59 10.30
N SER A 461 19.33 43.27 10.23
CA SER A 461 18.68 42.47 9.20
C SER A 461 17.80 41.40 9.83
N ALA A 462 16.65 41.14 9.22
CA ALA A 462 15.74 40.06 9.59
C ALA A 462 15.50 39.21 8.34
N ILE A 463 15.68 37.89 8.45
CA ILE A 463 15.50 36.95 7.35
C ILE A 463 14.52 35.86 7.79
N SER A 464 13.46 35.67 7.01
CA SER A 464 12.54 34.54 7.08
C SER A 464 12.51 33.84 5.73
N THR A 465 12.26 32.54 5.74
CA THR A 465 12.09 31.72 4.54
C THR A 465 10.64 31.28 4.47
N ASP A 466 9.98 31.60 3.37
CA ASP A 466 8.71 30.99 2.99
C ASP A 466 9.01 29.77 2.09
N LEU A 467 8.57 28.59 2.51
CA LEU A 467 8.86 27.33 1.84
C LEU A 467 7.84 26.98 0.74
N ASP A 468 6.65 27.56 0.75
CA ASP A 468 5.62 27.26 -0.25
C ASP A 468 5.40 28.39 -1.27
N SER A 469 6.13 29.50 -1.12
CA SER A 469 6.21 30.61 -2.07
C SER A 469 4.85 31.28 -2.35
N GLY A 470 4.06 31.49 -1.30
CA GLY A 470 2.76 32.16 -1.36
C GLY A 470 2.52 33.22 -0.29
N ASP A 471 3.29 33.19 0.80
CA ASP A 471 3.04 34.01 1.97
C ASP A 471 3.66 35.41 1.88
N THR A 472 2.89 36.41 2.29
CA THR A 472 3.41 37.78 2.44
C THR A 472 3.99 37.95 3.84
N VAL A 473 5.32 37.98 3.95
CA VAL A 473 6.01 38.22 5.22
C VAL A 473 5.99 39.71 5.59
N ARG A 474 5.66 40.03 6.84
CA ARG A 474 5.75 41.39 7.40
C ARG A 474 6.58 41.38 8.68
N TYR A 475 7.52 42.32 8.79
CA TYR A 475 8.34 42.51 9.98
C TYR A 475 7.84 43.70 10.80
N GLY A 476 7.71 43.50 12.11
CA GLY A 476 7.51 44.57 13.10
C GLY A 476 8.72 44.62 14.03
N PHE A 477 9.30 45.80 14.22
CA PHE A 477 10.39 46.03 15.17
C PHE A 477 9.84 46.85 16.32
N ASP A 478 9.92 46.30 17.53
CA ASP A 478 9.58 46.99 18.77
C ASP A 478 10.87 47.30 19.55
N TRP A 479 11.02 48.55 19.97
CA TRP A 479 12.20 49.11 20.64
C TRP A 479 11.93 49.46 22.11
N ASN A 480 10.91 48.83 22.71
CA ASN A 480 10.51 49.02 24.11
C ASN A 480 11.55 48.55 25.14
#